data_AF-A0A1V3RRY3-F1
#
_entry.id   AF-A0A1V3RRY3-F1
#
_cell.length_a   1.000
_cell.length_b   1.000
_cell.length_c   1.000
_cell.angle_alpha   90.00
_cell.angle_beta   90.00
_cell.angle_gamma   90.00
#
_symmetry.space_group_name_H-M   'P 1'
#
loop_
_entity.id
_entity.type
_entity.pdbx_description
1 polymer ?
#
loop_
_entity_poly.entity_id
_entity_poly.type
_entity_poly.pdbx_seq_one_letter_code
_entity_poly.pdbx_strand_id
1 'polypeptide(L)'
;MMRLQPVLLASLLVACGQSEKQSSEADAQCKADINCIGQVLTTSAEVGLMCGDAVERLSKNDVKWNAQLLQQRFSRATWTNGNKSSVTLIGDQAQFQNDFGANVHMVYQCDVDPAGATVLAVRAVPGQL
;
A
#
# COMPACT_ATOMS: atom_id res chain seq x y z
N MET A 1 -43.21 34.25 -50.11
CA MET A 1 -42.78 32.84 -50.16
C MET A 1 -41.37 32.75 -49.57
N MET A 2 -41.25 32.42 -48.29
CA MET A 2 -40.00 32.43 -47.53
C MET A 2 -39.43 31.00 -47.53
N ARG A 3 -38.28 30.77 -48.18
CA ARG A 3 -37.58 29.47 -48.15
C ARG A 3 -36.73 29.41 -46.89
N LEU A 4 -37.09 28.54 -45.95
CA LEU A 4 -36.27 28.19 -44.79
C LEU A 4 -35.14 27.25 -45.27
N GLN A 5 -33.87 27.63 -45.09
CA GLN A 5 -32.73 26.73 -45.28
C GLN A 5 -32.42 26.02 -43.95
N PRO A 6 -32.21 24.69 -43.94
CA PRO A 6 -31.71 24.02 -42.75
C PRO A 6 -30.19 24.20 -42.67
N VAL A 7 -29.73 24.89 -41.63
CA VAL A 7 -28.31 24.92 -41.25
C VAL A 7 -27.95 23.54 -40.71
N LEU A 8 -27.10 22.83 -41.44
CA LEU A 8 -26.49 21.57 -41.01
C LEU A 8 -25.62 21.84 -39.77
N LEU A 9 -26.01 21.26 -38.64
CA LEU A 9 -25.16 21.13 -37.47
C LEU A 9 -23.98 20.20 -37.81
N ALA A 10 -22.77 20.75 -37.83
CA ALA A 10 -21.54 19.96 -37.78
C ALA A 10 -21.27 19.58 -36.32
N SER A 11 -21.65 18.37 -35.93
CA SER A 11 -21.34 17.79 -34.63
C SER A 11 -19.83 17.51 -34.54
N LEU A 12 -19.10 18.26 -33.70
CA LEU A 12 -17.82 17.79 -33.17
C LEU A 12 -18.09 16.66 -32.17
N LEU A 13 -17.85 15.42 -32.60
CA LEU A 13 -17.71 14.27 -31.71
C LEU A 13 -16.37 14.38 -30.97
N VAL A 14 -16.40 14.90 -29.75
CA VAL A 14 -15.31 14.74 -28.78
C VAL A 14 -15.34 13.29 -28.29
N ALA A 15 -14.24 12.56 -28.51
CA ALA A 15 -14.05 11.18 -28.08
C ALA A 15 -13.92 11.09 -26.55
N CYS A 16 -15.05 10.85 -25.86
CA CYS A 16 -15.06 10.46 -24.45
C CYS A 16 -14.85 8.94 -24.37
N GLY A 17 -13.61 8.47 -24.54
CA GLY A 17 -13.32 7.03 -24.52
C GLY A 17 -11.88 6.64 -24.19
N GLN A 18 -11.00 7.62 -23.99
CA GLN A 18 -9.57 7.37 -23.75
C GLN A 18 -9.20 7.32 -22.26
N SER A 19 -10.08 7.75 -21.35
CA SER A 19 -9.74 7.92 -19.94
C SER A 19 -9.67 6.63 -19.13
N GLU A 20 -10.50 5.62 -19.42
CA GLU A 20 -10.61 4.40 -18.61
C GLU A 20 -9.57 3.33 -18.97
N LYS A 21 -9.22 3.19 -20.25
CA LYS A 21 -8.16 2.24 -20.67
C LYS A 21 -6.79 2.71 -20.18
N GLN A 22 -6.54 4.01 -20.25
CA GLN A 22 -5.26 4.60 -19.88
C GLN A 22 -5.00 4.54 -18.37
N SER A 23 -6.03 4.64 -17.53
CA SER A 23 -5.87 4.44 -16.07
C SER A 23 -5.58 2.97 -15.74
N SER A 24 -6.28 2.03 -16.38
CA SER A 24 -6.09 0.59 -16.11
C SER A 24 -4.68 0.08 -16.43
N GLU A 25 -4.07 0.60 -17.51
CA GLU A 25 -2.73 0.21 -17.93
C GLU A 25 -1.65 0.87 -17.06
N ALA A 26 -1.84 2.13 -16.65
CA ALA A 26 -0.97 2.80 -15.69
C ALA A 26 -0.99 2.10 -14.31
N ASP A 27 -2.17 1.68 -13.84
CA ASP A 27 -2.31 0.94 -12.59
C ASP A 27 -1.61 -0.43 -12.66
N ALA A 28 -1.75 -1.14 -13.78
CA ALA A 28 -1.05 -2.40 -14.01
C ALA A 28 0.47 -2.22 -14.04
N GLN A 29 0.96 -1.16 -14.69
CA GLN A 29 2.39 -0.82 -14.70
C GLN A 29 2.91 -0.48 -13.30
N CYS A 30 2.16 0.31 -12.53
CA CYS A 30 2.52 0.64 -11.14
C CYS A 30 2.61 -0.63 -10.28
N LYS A 31 1.63 -1.54 -10.40
CA LYS A 31 1.64 -2.84 -9.71
C LYS A 31 2.80 -3.74 -10.12
N ALA A 32 3.46 -3.49 -11.24
CA ALA A 32 4.63 -4.24 -11.69
C ALA A 32 5.98 -3.61 -11.27
N ASP A 33 5.98 -2.36 -10.79
CA ASP A 33 7.16 -1.63 -10.31
C ASP A 33 7.16 -1.55 -8.79
N ILE A 34 8.21 -2.08 -8.14
CA ILE A 34 8.31 -2.10 -6.68
C ILE A 34 8.35 -0.70 -6.07
N ASN A 35 8.91 0.28 -6.77
CA ASN A 35 9.00 1.64 -6.26
C ASN A 35 7.62 2.28 -6.22
N CYS A 36 6.82 2.06 -7.26
CA CYS A 36 5.47 2.60 -7.35
C CYS A 36 4.54 1.89 -6.36
N ILE A 37 4.40 0.56 -6.45
CA ILE A 37 3.48 -0.16 -5.57
C ILE A 37 3.92 -0.11 -4.11
N GLY A 38 5.22 -0.10 -3.86
CA GLY A 38 5.78 0.07 -2.52
C GLY A 38 5.39 1.40 -1.90
N GLN A 39 5.47 2.50 -2.64
CA GLN A 39 5.04 3.82 -2.16
C GLN A 39 3.53 3.84 -1.87
N VAL A 40 2.71 3.29 -2.77
CA VAL A 40 1.26 3.20 -2.57
C VAL A 40 0.93 2.41 -1.30
N LEU A 41 1.52 1.22 -1.12
CA LEU A 41 1.21 0.35 0.01
C LEU A 41 1.75 0.90 1.34
N THR A 42 2.94 1.49 1.37
CA THR A 42 3.54 2.03 2.61
C THR A 42 2.84 3.31 3.10
N THR A 43 2.21 4.07 2.19
CA THR A 43 1.43 5.27 2.53
C THR A 43 -0.06 4.99 2.75
N SER A 44 -0.53 3.79 2.43
CA SER A 44 -1.93 3.41 2.62
C SER A 44 -2.24 3.20 4.10
N ALA A 45 -3.17 4.01 4.61
CA ALA A 45 -3.63 3.90 6.00
C ALA A 45 -4.30 2.55 6.29
N GLU A 46 -5.09 2.03 5.34
CA GLU A 46 -5.77 0.73 5.47
C GLU A 46 -4.75 -0.41 5.58
N VAL A 47 -3.76 -0.44 4.70
CA VAL A 47 -2.69 -1.44 4.73
C VAL A 47 -1.87 -1.31 6.01
N GLY A 48 -1.55 -0.08 6.43
CA GLY A 48 -0.83 0.18 7.68
C GLY A 48 -1.57 -0.29 8.93
N LEU A 49 -2.90 -0.11 8.98
CA LEU A 49 -3.75 -0.63 10.06
C LEU A 49 -3.78 -2.16 10.02
N MET A 50 -4.16 -2.76 8.89
CA MET A 50 -4.29 -4.20 8.73
C MET A 50 -2.98 -4.95 9.06
N CYS A 51 -1.86 -4.50 8.51
CA CYS A 51 -0.56 -5.09 8.79
C CYS A 51 -0.08 -4.79 10.22
N GLY A 52 -0.33 -3.59 10.75
CA GLY A 52 0.07 -3.26 12.11
C GLY A 52 -0.67 -4.11 13.15
N ASP A 53 -1.98 -4.31 12.99
CA ASP A 53 -2.76 -5.18 13.86
C ASP A 53 -2.27 -6.64 13.78
N ALA A 54 -1.85 -7.10 12.60
CA ALA A 54 -1.25 -8.41 12.43
C ALA A 54 0.13 -8.53 13.10
N VAL A 55 0.95 -7.49 13.05
CA VAL A 55 2.24 -7.41 13.74
C VAL A 55 2.05 -7.37 15.26
N GLU A 56 1.07 -6.63 15.77
CA GLU A 56 0.78 -6.56 17.21
C GLU A 56 0.46 -7.94 17.79
N ARG A 57 -0.27 -8.78 17.04
CA ARG A 57 -0.60 -10.16 17.44
C ARG A 57 0.62 -11.10 17.56
N LEU A 58 1.81 -10.69 17.09
CA LEU A 58 3.04 -11.44 17.31
C LEU A 58 3.61 -11.23 18.72
N SER A 59 3.23 -10.14 19.39
CA SER A 59 3.67 -9.85 20.75
C SER A 59 2.84 -10.64 21.76
N LYS A 60 3.49 -11.08 22.84
CA LYS A 60 2.81 -11.67 24.01
C LYS A 60 2.25 -10.61 24.96
N ASN A 61 2.88 -9.43 24.95
CA ASN A 61 2.60 -8.32 25.86
C ASN A 61 2.36 -7.03 25.04
N ASP A 62 2.39 -5.88 25.69
CA ASP A 62 2.10 -4.59 25.07
C ASP A 62 3.03 -4.27 23.89
N VAL A 63 2.46 -3.61 22.88
CA VAL A 63 3.17 -3.04 21.73
C VAL A 63 3.06 -1.54 21.76
N LYS A 64 4.19 -0.85 21.60
CA LYS A 64 4.26 0.60 21.49
C LYS A 64 4.72 0.98 20.10
N TRP A 65 3.88 1.70 19.38
CA TRP A 65 4.25 2.38 18.15
C TRP A 65 4.83 3.75 18.47
N ASN A 66 5.81 4.19 17.68
CA ASN A 66 6.28 5.56 17.74
C ASN A 66 5.16 6.51 17.26
N ALA A 67 4.54 7.22 18.21
CA ALA A 67 3.34 8.02 18.00
C ALA A 67 3.50 9.17 16.99
N GLN A 68 4.73 9.58 16.69
CA GLN A 68 4.98 10.65 15.70
C GLN A 68 4.70 10.23 14.25
N LEU A 69 4.54 8.93 13.98
CA LEU A 69 4.44 8.38 12.62
C LEU A 69 3.20 7.49 12.42
N LEU A 70 2.06 7.85 13.04
CA LEU A 70 0.81 7.07 12.95
C LEU A 70 0.42 6.66 11.50
N GLN A 71 0.82 7.44 10.50
CA GLN A 71 0.51 7.19 9.09
C GLN A 71 1.60 6.42 8.32
N GLN A 72 2.76 6.15 8.93
CA GLN A 72 3.90 5.50 8.28
C GLN A 72 4.48 4.39 9.16
N ARG A 73 3.65 3.41 9.49
CA ARG A 73 4.08 2.17 10.16
C ARG A 73 5.08 1.37 9.32
N PHE A 74 5.15 1.59 8.00
CA PHE A 74 6.09 0.93 7.10
C PHE A 74 6.83 1.99 6.28
N SER A 75 8.14 1.81 6.13
CA SER A 75 9.01 2.78 5.45
C SER A 75 9.64 2.22 4.18
N ARG A 76 9.59 0.89 4.00
CA ARG A 76 10.22 0.19 2.88
C ARG A 76 9.32 -0.91 2.34
N ALA A 77 9.49 -1.22 1.06
CA ALA A 77 8.84 -2.32 0.39
C ALA A 77 9.83 -3.05 -0.51
N THR A 78 9.70 -4.37 -0.61
CA THR A 78 10.42 -5.21 -1.57
C THR A 78 9.50 -6.28 -2.11
N TRP A 79 9.79 -6.82 -3.29
CA TRP A 79 9.15 -8.06 -3.72
C TRP A 79 9.52 -9.16 -2.74
N THR A 80 8.53 -9.92 -2.24
CA THR A 80 8.79 -11.09 -1.39
C THR A 80 9.55 -12.14 -2.20
N ASN A 81 9.13 -12.33 -3.45
CA ASN A 81 9.56 -13.38 -4.35
C ASN A 81 9.83 -12.80 -5.75
N GLY A 82 10.72 -13.42 -6.54
CA GLY A 82 11.08 -12.93 -7.87
C GLY A 82 9.93 -12.92 -8.91
N ASN A 83 8.81 -13.58 -8.61
CA ASN A 83 7.62 -13.61 -9.46
C ASN A 83 6.66 -12.43 -9.23
N LYS A 84 7.00 -11.48 -8.34
CA LYS A 84 6.18 -10.29 -8.02
C LYS A 84 4.76 -10.60 -7.54
N SER A 85 4.53 -11.79 -6.98
CA SER A 85 3.19 -12.19 -6.52
C SER A 85 2.79 -11.58 -5.17
N SER A 86 3.74 -11.02 -4.44
CA SER A 86 3.52 -10.39 -3.14
C SER A 86 4.60 -9.36 -2.82
N VAL A 87 4.22 -8.37 -2.01
CA VAL A 87 5.07 -7.28 -1.55
C VAL A 87 5.31 -7.44 -0.05
N THR A 88 6.57 -7.43 0.35
CA THR A 88 6.98 -7.37 1.75
C THR A 88 7.15 -5.91 2.16
N LEU A 89 6.30 -5.43 3.05
CA LEU A 89 6.42 -4.14 3.72
C LEU A 89 7.28 -4.30 4.97
N ILE A 90 8.20 -3.36 5.22
CA ILE A 90 9.15 -3.43 6.33
C ILE A 90 9.03 -2.15 7.17
N GLY A 91 8.99 -2.31 8.48
CA GLY A 91 9.00 -1.22 9.44
C GLY A 91 9.85 -1.52 10.68
N ASP A 92 10.15 -0.47 11.43
CA ASP A 92 11.05 -0.46 12.59
C ASP A 92 10.59 0.51 13.69
N GLN A 93 9.33 0.98 13.62
CA GLN A 93 8.77 2.01 14.50
C GLN A 93 8.00 1.44 15.69
N ALA A 94 8.16 0.14 15.97
CA ALA A 94 7.46 -0.55 17.05
C ALA A 94 8.45 -1.08 18.09
N GLN A 95 8.02 -1.06 19.35
CA GLN A 95 8.69 -1.73 20.45
C GLN A 95 7.74 -2.75 21.07
N PHE A 96 8.22 -3.97 21.31
CA PHE A 96 7.45 -5.02 21.97
C PHE A 96 7.92 -5.15 23.41
N GLN A 97 6.98 -5.25 24.35
CA GLN A 97 7.31 -5.47 25.74
C GLN A 97 7.69 -6.94 25.97
N ASN A 98 8.85 -7.18 26.58
CA ASN A 98 9.25 -8.52 27.00
C ASN A 98 8.61 -8.90 28.35
N ASP A 99 8.82 -10.15 28.79
CA ASP A 99 8.20 -10.69 30.01
C ASP A 99 8.69 -9.99 31.31
N PHE A 100 9.69 -9.12 31.24
CA PHE A 100 10.21 -8.31 32.35
C PHE A 100 9.72 -6.85 32.31
N GLY A 101 8.83 -6.52 31.37
CA GLY A 101 8.28 -5.18 31.22
C GLY A 101 9.16 -4.20 30.44
N ALA A 102 10.31 -4.63 29.90
CA ALA A 102 11.20 -3.79 29.10
C ALA A 102 10.74 -3.74 27.63
N ASN A 103 10.82 -2.57 27.01
CA ASN A 103 10.46 -2.39 25.60
C ASN A 103 11.67 -2.67 24.70
N VAL A 104 11.51 -3.58 23.75
CA VAL A 104 12.55 -3.99 22.79
C VAL A 104 12.17 -3.48 21.42
N HIS A 105 13.09 -2.78 20.74
CA HIS A 105 12.88 -2.32 19.37
C HIS A 105 12.78 -3.50 18.41
N MET A 106 11.77 -3.47 17.54
CA MET A 106 11.48 -4.54 16.61
C MET A 106 11.62 -4.07 15.17
N VAL A 107 12.27 -4.89 14.34
CA VAL A 107 12.11 -4.84 12.90
C VAL A 107 11.03 -5.84 12.53
N TYR A 108 9.98 -5.39 11.87
CA TYR A 108 8.85 -6.23 11.46
C TYR A 108 8.60 -6.13 9.98
N GLN A 109 7.97 -7.18 9.45
CA GLN A 109 7.66 -7.33 8.05
C GLN A 109 6.23 -7.86 7.90
N CYS A 110 5.52 -7.36 6.88
CA CYS A 110 4.18 -7.79 6.50
C CYS A 110 4.18 -8.07 5.00
N ASP A 111 3.93 -9.32 4.62
CA ASP A 111 3.74 -9.70 3.22
C ASP A 111 2.27 -9.52 2.86
N VAL A 112 2.02 -8.78 1.77
CA VAL A 112 0.67 -8.52 1.24
C VAL A 112 0.61 -8.84 -0.24
N ASP A 113 -0.59 -9.08 -0.75
CA ASP A 113 -0.79 -9.13 -2.19
C ASP A 113 -0.60 -7.71 -2.81
N PRO A 114 -0.28 -7.58 -4.11
CA PRO A 114 -0.06 -6.28 -4.74
C PRO A 114 -1.29 -5.37 -4.82
N ALA A 115 -2.50 -5.86 -4.54
CA ALA A 115 -3.68 -5.00 -4.37
C ALA A 115 -3.81 -4.46 -2.93
N GLY A 116 -3.02 -4.96 -1.98
CA GLY A 116 -3.01 -4.52 -0.59
C GLY A 116 -4.23 -4.97 0.21
N ALA A 117 -4.99 -5.94 -0.29
CA ALA A 117 -6.27 -6.35 0.30
C ALA A 117 -6.12 -7.46 1.34
N THR A 118 -5.00 -8.19 1.35
CA THR A 118 -4.80 -9.39 2.17
C THR A 118 -3.39 -9.42 2.75
N VAL A 119 -3.31 -9.68 4.06
CA VAL A 119 -2.05 -10.07 4.73
C VAL A 119 -1.80 -11.55 4.48
N LEU A 120 -0.67 -11.86 3.86
CA LEU A 120 -0.22 -13.22 3.56
C LEU A 120 0.64 -13.79 4.69
N ALA A 121 1.51 -12.97 5.28
CA ALA A 121 2.36 -13.37 6.39
C ALA A 121 2.86 -12.15 7.18
N VAL A 122 3.17 -12.34 8.46
CA VAL A 122 3.84 -11.34 9.31
C VAL A 122 4.98 -11.97 10.09
N ARG A 123 6.02 -11.19 10.35
CA ARG A 123 7.18 -11.59 11.14
C ARG A 123 7.79 -10.38 11.84
N ALA A 124 8.32 -10.57 13.03
CA ALA A 124 9.01 -9.53 13.79
C ALA A 124 10.24 -10.14 14.47
N VAL A 125 11.35 -9.42 14.43
CA VAL A 125 12.60 -9.79 15.08
C VAL A 125 13.17 -8.59 15.83
N PRO A 126 13.88 -8.79 16.95
CA PRO A 126 14.59 -7.70 17.60
C PRO A 126 15.54 -7.00 16.63
N GLY A 127 15.44 -5.67 16.58
CA GLY A 127 16.38 -4.82 15.85
C GLY A 127 17.62 -4.51 16.70
N GLN A 128 18.70 -4.09 16.04
CA GLN A 128 19.81 -3.44 16.75
C GLN A 128 19.48 -1.94 16.93
N LEU A 129 19.83 -1.43 18.12
CA LEU A 129 19.75 -0.02 18.48
C LEU A 129 20.92 0.78 17.90
#